data_AF-A0A534RM31-F1
#
_entry.id   AF-A0A534RM31-F1
#
_cell.length_a   1.000
_cell.length_b   1.000
_cell.length_c   1.000
_cell.angle_alpha   90.00
_cell.angle_beta   90.00
_cell.angle_gamma   90.00
#
_symmetry.space_group_name_H-M   'P 1'
#
loop_
_entity.id
_entity.type
_entity.pdbx_description
1 polymer ?
#
loop_
_entity_poly.entity_id
_entity_poly.type
_entity_poly.pdbx_seq_one_letter_code
_entity_poly.pdbx_strand_id
1 'polypeptide(L)'
;MTPAASRAGLEKYVSFVKRQGYYAEYWCALGTDAIDELERLAHEVAKRFPRTVFFAGKLVFEQERFWHKVLHNQAAFTLQRRLQFAGLQMVVLPVRAA
;
A
#
# COMPACT_ATOMS: atom_id res chain seq x y z
N MET A 1 -10.69 -10.25 11.03
CA MET A 1 -10.32 -8.83 11.19
C MET A 1 -11.49 -8.00 10.66
N THR A 2 -12.23 -7.32 11.51
CA THR A 2 -13.51 -6.67 11.17
C THR A 2 -13.30 -5.41 10.29
N PRO A 3 -14.02 -5.27 9.16
CA PRO A 3 -13.76 -4.22 8.15
C PRO A 3 -14.10 -2.78 8.58
N ALA A 4 -14.77 -2.58 9.72
CA ALA A 4 -15.17 -1.25 10.22
C ALA A 4 -13.99 -0.45 10.80
N ALA A 5 -13.02 -1.11 11.45
CA ALA A 5 -11.84 -0.43 12.00
C ALA A 5 -10.91 0.10 10.89
N SER A 6 -10.92 -0.54 9.72
CA SER A 6 -10.07 -0.17 8.59
C SER A 6 -10.53 1.11 7.89
N ARG A 7 -11.84 1.36 7.77
CA ARG A 7 -12.37 2.54 7.06
C ARG A 7 -12.13 3.85 7.80
N ALA A 8 -12.43 3.89 9.09
CA ALA A 8 -12.18 5.07 9.93
C ALA A 8 -10.68 5.44 9.95
N GLY A 9 -9.80 4.42 9.93
CA GLY A 9 -8.36 4.62 9.77
C GLY A 9 -7.99 5.31 8.45
N LEU A 10 -8.52 4.81 7.32
CA LEU A 10 -8.28 5.40 5.99
C LEU A 10 -8.82 6.83 5.88
N GLU A 11 -10.02 7.09 6.41
CA GLU A 11 -10.63 8.42 6.42
C GLU A 11 -9.79 9.44 7.22
N LYS A 12 -9.14 9.00 8.30
CA LYS A 12 -8.22 9.85 9.07
C LYS A 12 -7.04 10.32 8.21
N TYR A 13 -6.45 9.43 7.40
CA TYR A 13 -5.35 9.79 6.50
C TYR A 13 -5.80 10.74 5.39
N VAL A 14 -6.94 10.47 4.75
CA VAL A 14 -7.51 11.36 3.73
C VAL A 14 -7.80 12.74 4.32
N SER A 15 -8.40 12.79 5.50
CA SER A 15 -8.70 14.04 6.20
C SER A 15 -7.42 14.81 6.55
N PHE A 16 -6.35 14.11 6.95
CA PHE A 16 -5.06 14.71 7.24
C PHE A 16 -4.42 15.38 6.01
N VAL A 17 -4.47 14.74 4.84
CA VAL A 17 -3.94 15.30 3.60
C VAL A 17 -4.84 16.44 3.08
N LYS A 18 -6.16 16.28 3.14
CA LYS A 18 -7.12 17.33 2.76
C LYS A 18 -6.96 18.60 3.58
N ARG A 19 -6.72 18.49 4.89
CA ARG A 19 -6.46 19.66 5.76
C ARG A 19 -5.21 20.45 5.36
N GLN A 20 -4.28 19.84 4.62
CA GLN A 20 -3.09 20.51 4.10
C GLN A 20 -3.32 21.14 2.71
N GLY A 21 -4.54 21.10 2.18
CA GLY A 21 -4.89 21.70 0.88
C GLY A 21 -4.67 20.80 -0.32
N TYR A 22 -4.33 19.52 -0.12
CA TYR A 22 -4.11 18.57 -1.20
C TYR A 22 -5.34 17.68 -1.45
N TYR A 23 -5.51 17.24 -2.69
CA TYR A 23 -6.51 16.23 -3.02
C TYR A 23 -6.10 14.86 -2.44
N ALA A 24 -7.05 14.18 -1.80
CA ALA A 24 -6.85 12.82 -1.31
C ALA A 24 -8.15 12.01 -1.38
N GLU A 25 -8.01 10.74 -1.71
CA GLU A 25 -9.05 9.72 -1.66
C GLU A 25 -8.45 8.39 -1.21
N TYR A 26 -9.28 7.46 -0.74
CA TYR A 26 -8.85 6.12 -0.38
C TYR A 26 -9.60 5.11 -1.24
N TRP A 27 -8.93 3.98 -1.51
CA TRP A 27 -9.48 2.86 -2.24
C TRP A 27 -9.30 1.62 -1.37
N CYS A 28 -10.34 0.81 -1.22
CA CYS A 28 -10.28 -0.42 -0.45
C CYS A 28 -11.00 -1.54 -1.19
N ALA A 29 -10.43 -2.74 -1.14
CA ALA A 29 -11.01 -3.95 -1.69
C ALA A 29 -10.94 -5.07 -0.65
N LEU A 30 -11.87 -6.02 -0.76
CA LEU A 30 -11.93 -7.21 0.07
C LEU A 30 -11.99 -8.42 -0.85
N GLY A 31 -11.01 -9.30 -0.74
CA GLY A 31 -10.87 -10.49 -1.56
C GLY A 31 -10.11 -11.58 -0.82
N THR A 32 -10.06 -12.77 -1.43
CA THR A 32 -9.39 -13.95 -0.86
C THR A 32 -7.87 -13.86 -0.96
N ASP A 33 -7.36 -13.18 -2.00
CA ASP A 33 -5.93 -12.89 -2.18
C ASP A 33 -5.69 -11.38 -2.13
N ALA A 34 -4.92 -10.93 -1.14
CA ALA A 34 -4.63 -9.51 -0.94
C ALA A 34 -3.74 -8.92 -2.05
N ILE A 35 -2.87 -9.72 -2.67
CA ILE A 35 -1.96 -9.24 -3.73
C ILE A 35 -2.74 -8.97 -5.01
N ASP A 36 -3.64 -9.88 -5.38
CA ASP A 36 -4.48 -9.73 -6.58
C ASP A 36 -5.40 -8.51 -6.44
N GLU A 37 -6.00 -8.29 -5.26
CA GLU A 37 -6.82 -7.10 -5.01
C GLU A 37 -5.99 -5.80 -5.03
N LEU A 38 -4.78 -5.81 -4.46
CA LEU A 38 -3.89 -4.64 -4.50
C LEU A 38 -3.45 -4.31 -5.93
N GLU A 39 -3.12 -5.33 -6.73
CA GLU A 39 -2.77 -5.17 -8.14
C GLU A 39 -3.95 -4.59 -8.93
N ARG A 40 -5.15 -5.13 -8.74
CA ARG A 40 -6.37 -4.61 -9.39
C ARG A 40 -6.59 -3.14 -9.05
N LEU A 41 -6.52 -2.78 -7.76
CA LEU A 41 -6.66 -1.39 -7.31
C LEU A 41 -5.59 -0.48 -7.91
N ALA A 42 -4.33 -0.93 -7.97
CA ALA A 42 -3.25 -0.15 -8.57
C ALA A 42 -3.52 0.14 -10.05
N HIS A 43 -4.04 -0.83 -10.81
CA HIS A 43 -4.42 -0.62 -12.21
C HIS A 43 -5.59 0.37 -12.35
N GLU A 44 -6.59 0.31 -11.48
CA GLU A 44 -7.72 1.25 -11.49
C GLU A 44 -7.26 2.69 -11.18
N VAL A 45 -6.38 2.85 -10.19
CA VAL A 45 -5.78 4.16 -9.87
C VAL A 45 -4.92 4.66 -11.03
N ALA A 46 -4.10 3.80 -11.64
CA ALA A 46 -3.26 4.20 -12.78
C ALA A 46 -4.07 4.61 -14.02
N LYS A 47 -5.25 4.00 -14.24
CA LYS A 47 -6.19 4.43 -15.29
C LYS A 47 -6.76 5.82 -15.01
N ARG A 48 -7.05 6.14 -13.75
CA ARG A 48 -7.58 7.45 -13.35
C ARG A 48 -6.50 8.53 -13.27
N PHE A 49 -5.27 8.14 -12.93
CA PHE A 49 -4.12 9.01 -12.73
C PHE A 49 -2.90 8.47 -13.50
N PRO A 50 -2.71 8.91 -14.77
CA PRO A 50 -1.67 8.35 -15.65
C PRO A 50 -0.22 8.55 -15.20
N ARG A 51 0.02 9.45 -14.23
CA ARG A 51 1.34 9.74 -13.65
C ARG A 51 1.35 9.42 -12.16
N THR A 52 1.13 8.14 -11.84
CA THR A 52 1.10 7.66 -10.45
C THR A 52 2.41 6.97 -10.09
N VAL A 53 2.87 7.22 -8.86
CA VAL A 53 3.96 6.46 -8.22
C VAL A 53 3.39 5.79 -6.98
N PHE A 54 3.53 4.47 -6.90
CA PHE A 54 3.08 3.70 -5.76
C PHE A 54 4.17 3.63 -4.70
N PHE A 55 3.79 3.74 -3.42
CA PHE A 55 4.72 3.62 -2.30
C PHE A 55 4.26 2.51 -1.36
N ALA A 56 5.19 1.66 -0.94
CA ALA A 56 4.98 0.72 0.15
C ALA A 56 6.03 0.94 1.25
N GLY A 57 5.59 0.94 2.50
CA GLY A 57 6.49 0.96 3.65
C GLY A 57 7.02 -0.43 3.95
N LYS A 58 8.33 -0.54 4.14
CA LYS A 58 9.02 -1.70 4.69
C LYS A 58 9.50 -1.36 6.10
N LEU A 59 8.90 -1.94 7.12
CA LEU A 59 9.40 -1.79 8.49
C LEU A 59 10.72 -2.56 8.66
N VAL A 60 11.80 -1.82 8.91
CA VAL A 60 13.14 -2.37 9.16
C VAL A 60 13.38 -2.31 10.67
N PHE A 61 13.33 -3.47 11.34
CA PHE A 61 13.59 -3.61 12.79
C PHE A 61 14.98 -4.19 13.04
N GLU A 62 15.70 -3.62 14.01
CA GLU A 62 17.04 -4.02 14.46
C GLU A 62 17.07 -5.38 15.18
N GLN A 63 16.02 -5.75 15.93
CA GLN A 63 15.96 -7.04 16.62
C GLN A 63 15.10 -8.08 15.89
N GLU A 64 15.64 -9.29 15.78
CA GLU A 64 15.11 -10.43 15.03
C GLU A 64 13.93 -11.10 15.75
N ARG A 65 12.71 -10.83 15.28
CA ARG A 65 11.61 -11.80 15.35
C ARG A 65 11.21 -12.18 13.93
N PHE A 66 11.93 -13.16 13.40
CA PHE A 66 12.02 -13.53 11.98
C PHE A 66 10.67 -13.97 11.34
N TRP A 67 9.70 -14.43 12.13
CA TRP A 67 8.48 -15.06 11.62
C TRP A 67 7.44 -14.08 11.02
N HIS A 68 7.38 -12.83 11.48
CA HIS A 68 6.48 -11.81 10.90
C HIS A 68 7.11 -11.02 9.73
N LYS A 69 8.44 -11.11 9.55
CA LYS A 69 9.21 -10.36 8.53
C LYS A 69 9.08 -10.93 7.12
N VAL A 70 8.79 -12.21 6.94
CA VAL A 70 8.69 -12.84 5.61
C VAL A 70 7.33 -12.56 4.96
N LEU A 71 6.22 -12.69 5.70
CA LEU A 71 4.88 -12.46 5.15
C LEU A 71 4.61 -11.02 4.71
N HIS A 72 5.07 -10.01 5.46
CA HIS A 72 4.85 -8.61 5.08
C HIS A 72 5.78 -8.13 3.95
N ASN A 73 6.99 -8.67 3.85
CA ASN A 73 7.96 -8.20 2.86
C ASN A 73 7.79 -8.89 1.50
N GLN A 74 7.36 -10.14 1.48
CA GLN A 74 7.13 -10.86 0.23
C GLN A 74 5.95 -10.25 -0.56
N ALA A 75 4.93 -9.75 0.14
CA ALA A 75 3.79 -9.06 -0.47
C ALA A 75 4.22 -7.81 -1.26
N ALA A 76 4.98 -6.91 -0.63
CA ALA A 76 5.46 -5.69 -1.27
C ALA A 76 6.37 -5.97 -2.48
N PHE A 77 7.27 -6.95 -2.37
CA PHE A 77 8.16 -7.32 -3.48
C PHE A 77 7.42 -8.00 -4.64
N THR A 78 6.45 -8.86 -4.32
CA THR A 78 5.60 -9.52 -5.32
C THR A 78 4.79 -8.49 -6.08
N LEU A 79 4.12 -7.58 -5.36
CA LEU A 79 3.36 -6.50 -5.97
C LEU A 79 4.26 -5.57 -6.79
N GLN A 80 5.42 -5.18 -6.27
CA GLN A 80 6.39 -4.36 -7.01
C GLN A 80 6.78 -5.01 -8.34
N ARG A 81 7.09 -6.30 -8.33
CA ARG A 81 7.43 -7.04 -9.55
C ARG A 81 6.27 -7.04 -10.55
N ARG A 82 5.03 -7.30 -10.11
CA ARG A 82 3.85 -7.29 -10.99
C ARG A 82 3.57 -5.91 -11.58
N LEU A 83 3.64 -4.86 -10.75
CA LEU A 83 3.46 -3.48 -11.21
C LEU A 83 4.55 -3.04 -12.18
N GLN A 84 5.81 -3.44 -11.96
CA GLN A 84 6.91 -3.17 -12.90
C GLN A 84 6.65 -3.81 -14.27
N PHE A 85 6.15 -5.04 -14.32
CA PHE A 85 5.75 -5.67 -15.59
C PHE A 85 4.60 -4.94 -16.29
N ALA A 86 3.69 -4.32 -15.53
CA ALA A 86 2.62 -3.47 -16.04
C ALA A 86 3.09 -2.03 -16.41
N GLY A 87 4.37 -1.71 -16.28
CA GLY A 87 4.92 -0.37 -16.54
C GLY A 87 4.59 0.65 -15.44
N LEU A 88 4.14 0.20 -14.27
CA LEU A 88 3.76 1.04 -13.13
C LEU A 88 4.91 1.15 -12.14
N GLN A 89 5.25 2.38 -11.76
CA GLN A 89 6.35 2.64 -10.83
C GLN A 89 5.92 2.40 -9.38
N MET A 90 6.68 1.54 -8.68
CA MET A 90 6.50 1.30 -7.25
C MET A 90 7.83 1.40 -6.50
N VAL A 91 7.84 2.17 -5.43
CA VAL A 91 8.99 2.40 -4.54
C VAL A 91 8.72 1.79 -3.17
N VAL A 92 9.67 1.02 -2.66
CA VAL A 92 9.62 0.45 -1.32
C VAL A 92 10.50 1.27 -0.39
N LEU A 93 9.89 1.97 0.57
CA LEU A 93 10.58 2.86 1.50
C LEU A 93 10.93 2.11 2.80
N PRO A 94 12.20 2.07 3.23
CA PRO A 94 12.56 1.52 4.52
C PRO A 94 12.14 2.48 5.64
N VAL A 95 11.16 2.08 6.44
CA VAL A 95 10.71 2.79 7.65
C VAL A 95 11.41 2.16 8.84
N ARG A 96 12.23 2.93 9.56
CA ARG A 96 12.80 2.53 10.84
C ARG A 96 11.78 2.86 11.93
N ALA A 97 11.31 1.87 12.66
CA ALA A 97 10.59 2.13 13.89
C ALA A 97 11.63 2.47 14.96
N ALA A 98 11.56 3.70 15.48
CA ALA A 98 12.32 4.12 16.66
C ALA A 98 11.61 3.62 17.93
#